data_AF-A0A7X1YE92-F1
#
_entry.id   AF-A0A7X1YE92-F1
#
_cell.length_a   1.000
_cell.length_b   1.000
_cell.length_c   1.000
_cell.angle_alpha   90.00
_cell.angle_beta   90.00
_cell.angle_gamma   90.00
#
_symmetry.space_group_name_H-M   'P 1'
#
loop_
_entity.id
_entity.type
_entity.pdbx_description
1 polymer ?
#
loop_
_entity_poly.entity_id
_entity_poly.type
_entity_poly.pdbx_seq_one_letter_code
_entity_poly.pdbx_strand_id
1 'polypeptide(L)'
;MSTSAISHLVVVPSNSNDRRTTFFQGYSDFWYPDFIKILRCLVFFPHDASDIYFSGESFVKARSIGACLQVDFLRADLLKKYLNMGYNPLIVLWSTDETVDYVEDAISKTLLKPLHITVSKRKGVTSITELDEEVVNKLIDGLFGRAASADSELNKFRVFLESQGFRKRENVRLRLNAKGHNCTEALIEVLVNYGAQIKVKGIKPSGSTTEHISGMLHLMAEIGRLQELSATRLLN
;
A
#
# COMPACT_ATOMS: atom_id res chain seq x y z
N MET A 1 -3.62 16.50 14.34
CA MET A 1 -4.59 15.45 13.95
C MET A 1 -3.77 14.24 13.58
N SER A 2 -3.96 13.12 14.29
CA SER A 2 -3.39 11.85 13.89
C SER A 2 -4.29 11.19 12.85
N THR A 3 -3.65 10.54 11.87
CA THR A 3 -4.31 9.72 10.86
C THR A 3 -3.78 8.30 10.99
N SER A 4 -4.63 7.31 10.72
CA SER A 4 -4.22 5.92 10.58
C SER A 4 -3.68 5.58 9.18
N ALA A 5 -3.69 6.57 8.27
CA ALA A 5 -3.15 6.42 6.93
C ALA A 5 -1.65 6.12 6.95
N ILE A 6 -1.25 5.15 6.15
CA ILE A 6 0.14 4.79 5.95
C ILE A 6 0.71 5.65 4.81
N SER A 7 1.82 6.33 5.08
CA SER A 7 2.55 7.09 4.08
C SER A 7 3.79 6.31 3.65
N HIS A 8 4.03 6.21 2.35
CA HIS A 8 5.25 5.61 1.80
C HIS A 8 6.19 6.71 1.30
N LEU A 9 7.44 6.67 1.74
CA LEU A 9 8.47 7.60 1.29
C LEU A 9 9.61 6.84 0.64
N VAL A 10 9.77 7.00 -0.67
CA VAL A 10 10.85 6.40 -1.45
C VAL A 10 12.05 7.34 -1.44
N VAL A 11 13.15 6.88 -0.86
CA VAL A 11 14.37 7.66 -0.72
C VAL A 11 15.22 7.50 -1.97
N VAL A 12 15.49 8.63 -2.62
CA VAL A 12 16.18 8.68 -3.91
C VAL A 12 17.58 9.29 -3.74
N PRO A 13 18.55 8.92 -4.58
CA PRO A 13 19.92 9.42 -4.46
C PRO A 13 20.04 10.94 -4.56
N SER A 14 21.05 11.50 -3.90
CA SER A 14 21.29 12.95 -3.86
C SER A 14 21.87 13.54 -5.14
N ASN A 15 22.47 12.71 -6.02
CA ASN A 15 23.16 13.11 -7.24
C ASN A 15 22.23 13.45 -8.43
N SER A 16 20.92 13.56 -8.19
CA SER A 16 19.95 13.94 -9.23
C SER A 16 20.24 15.30 -9.89
N ASN A 17 21.03 16.16 -9.25
CA ASN A 17 21.41 17.48 -9.80
C ASN A 17 22.60 17.41 -10.76
N ASP A 18 23.49 16.41 -10.64
CA ASP A 18 24.68 16.28 -11.49
C ASP A 18 24.33 15.73 -12.89
N ARG A 19 23.16 15.11 -13.02
CA ARG A 19 22.62 14.63 -14.29
C ARG A 19 21.53 15.60 -14.77
N ARG A 20 21.77 16.29 -15.90
CA ARG A 20 20.83 17.24 -16.54
C ARG A 20 19.60 16.56 -17.13
N THR A 21 18.82 15.92 -16.28
CA THR A 21 17.73 15.03 -16.65
C THR A 21 16.72 15.08 -15.52
N THR A 22 15.42 15.16 -15.85
CA THR A 22 14.38 15.09 -14.82
C THR A 22 14.51 13.80 -13.99
N PHE A 23 13.93 13.77 -12.78
CA PHE A 23 13.96 12.59 -11.91
C PHE A 23 13.55 11.29 -12.63
N PHE A 24 12.68 11.35 -13.63
CA PHE A 24 12.31 10.19 -14.45
C PHE A 24 13.25 9.94 -15.65
N GLN A 25 13.95 10.97 -16.15
CA GLN A 25 14.86 10.87 -17.31
C GLN A 25 16.30 10.55 -16.92
N GLY A 26 16.75 10.86 -15.70
CA GLY A 26 18.17 10.70 -15.27
C GLY A 26 18.56 9.32 -14.77
N TYR A 27 17.54 8.48 -14.63
CA TYR A 27 17.61 7.14 -14.05
C TYR A 27 17.17 6.07 -15.07
N SER A 28 16.96 6.43 -16.34
CA SER A 28 16.33 5.56 -17.35
C SER A 28 17.09 4.27 -17.64
N ASP A 29 18.42 4.27 -17.53
CA ASP A 29 19.20 3.17 -18.13
C ASP A 29 19.87 2.21 -17.14
N PHE A 30 19.93 2.55 -15.83
CA PHE A 30 20.69 1.71 -14.87
C PHE A 30 19.98 1.47 -13.51
N TRP A 31 18.92 2.22 -13.18
CA TRP A 31 18.33 2.27 -11.82
C TRP A 31 16.83 1.92 -11.77
N TYR A 32 16.21 1.71 -12.93
CA TYR A 32 14.80 1.30 -13.04
C TYR A 32 14.47 0.00 -12.28
N PRO A 33 15.32 -1.06 -12.24
CA PRO A 33 14.93 -2.33 -11.63
C PRO A 33 14.55 -2.23 -10.15
N ASP A 34 15.26 -1.44 -9.35
CA ASP A 34 15.06 -1.39 -7.91
C ASP A 34 13.85 -0.54 -7.52
N PHE A 35 13.64 0.58 -8.21
CA PHE A 35 12.42 1.36 -8.01
C PHE A 35 11.18 0.61 -8.53
N ILE A 36 11.26 -0.13 -9.64
CA ILE A 36 10.16 -1.02 -10.05
C ILE A 36 9.87 -2.05 -8.96
N LYS A 37 10.89 -2.68 -8.38
CA LYS A 37 10.69 -3.67 -7.30
C LYS A 37 9.92 -3.04 -6.15
N ILE A 38 10.33 -1.84 -5.70
CA ILE A 38 9.61 -1.08 -4.66
C ILE A 38 8.16 -0.82 -5.08
N LEU A 39 7.93 -0.23 -6.26
CA LEU A 39 6.59 0.11 -6.74
C LEU A 39 5.68 -1.11 -6.89
N ARG A 40 6.22 -2.25 -7.36
CA ARG A 40 5.48 -3.52 -7.43
C ARG A 40 5.08 -4.02 -6.05
N CYS A 41 5.89 -3.79 -5.03
CA CYS A 41 5.59 -4.21 -3.68
C CYS A 41 4.56 -3.33 -2.97
N LEU A 42 4.43 -2.05 -3.34
CA LEU A 42 3.44 -1.16 -2.76
C LEU A 42 2.00 -1.68 -2.91
N VAL A 43 1.72 -2.47 -3.95
CA VAL A 43 0.41 -3.10 -4.16
C VAL A 43 0.02 -4.04 -3.02
N PHE A 44 1.00 -4.62 -2.32
CA PHE A 44 0.75 -5.53 -1.18
C PHE A 44 0.60 -4.79 0.15
N PHE A 45 0.84 -3.48 0.19
CA PHE A 45 0.75 -2.71 1.43
C PHE A 45 -0.68 -2.22 1.66
N PRO A 46 -1.18 -2.31 2.91
CA PRO A 46 -2.39 -1.62 3.29
C PRO A 46 -2.19 -0.10 3.15
N HIS A 47 -3.25 0.63 2.81
CA HIS A 47 -3.17 2.10 2.77
C HIS A 47 -3.43 2.72 4.15
N ASP A 48 -4.08 1.96 5.04
CA ASP A 48 -4.37 2.36 6.39
C ASP A 48 -3.93 1.28 7.38
N ALA A 49 -3.40 1.67 8.53
CA ALA A 49 -2.95 0.73 9.55
C ALA A 49 -4.07 -0.17 10.09
N SER A 50 -5.33 0.25 9.98
CA SER A 50 -6.49 -0.54 10.36
C SER A 50 -6.88 -1.62 9.34
N ASP A 51 -6.42 -1.53 8.09
CA ASP A 51 -6.75 -2.48 7.01
C ASP A 51 -6.39 -3.94 7.39
N ILE A 52 -5.38 -4.13 8.25
CA ILE A 52 -4.93 -5.46 8.70
C ILE A 52 -5.92 -6.14 9.67
N TYR A 53 -6.84 -5.37 10.25
CA TYR A 53 -7.89 -5.84 11.17
C TYR A 53 -9.18 -6.18 10.41
N PHE A 54 -9.39 -5.61 9.22
CA PHE A 54 -10.64 -5.81 8.49
C PHE A 54 -10.57 -6.96 7.48
N SER A 55 -11.71 -7.61 7.29
CA SER A 55 -11.90 -8.66 6.30
C SER A 55 -13.27 -8.55 5.62
N GLY A 56 -13.40 -9.13 4.43
CA GLY A 56 -14.67 -9.20 3.70
C GLY A 56 -15.34 -7.83 3.53
N GLU A 57 -16.63 -7.76 3.86
CA GLU A 57 -17.44 -6.54 3.71
C GLU A 57 -16.89 -5.34 4.50
N SER A 58 -16.39 -5.57 5.72
CA SER A 58 -15.80 -4.51 6.55
C SER A 58 -14.52 -3.95 5.94
N PHE A 59 -13.72 -4.79 5.27
CA PHE A 59 -12.54 -4.33 4.53
C PHE A 59 -12.94 -3.46 3.34
N VAL A 60 -13.95 -3.87 2.57
CA VAL A 60 -14.47 -3.06 1.46
C VAL A 60 -14.97 -1.70 1.95
N LYS A 61 -15.74 -1.67 3.05
CA LYS A 61 -16.18 -0.42 3.70
C LYS A 61 -15.00 0.47 4.06
N ALA A 62 -14.05 -0.09 4.80
CA ALA A 62 -12.86 0.64 5.23
C ALA A 62 -12.09 1.20 4.04
N ARG A 63 -11.93 0.45 2.96
CA ARG A 63 -11.24 0.88 1.74
C ARG A 63 -12.00 1.88 0.89
N SER A 64 -13.34 1.85 0.93
CA SER A 64 -14.17 2.79 0.19
C SER A 64 -14.19 4.18 0.82
N ILE A 65 -13.93 4.26 2.13
CA ILE A 65 -13.90 5.50 2.92
C ILE A 65 -12.45 5.91 3.27
N GLY A 66 -11.54 4.94 3.27
CA GLY A 66 -10.19 5.04 3.81
C GLY A 66 -9.20 5.75 2.90
N ALA A 67 -7.95 5.75 3.36
CA ALA A 67 -6.87 6.51 2.73
C ALA A 67 -6.50 5.97 1.33
N CYS A 68 -6.23 6.90 0.42
CA CYS A 68 -5.54 6.60 -0.84
C CYS A 68 -4.10 6.16 -0.57
N LEU A 69 -3.52 5.38 -1.48
CA LEU A 69 -2.09 5.06 -1.43
C LEU A 69 -1.30 6.37 -1.52
N GLN A 70 -0.59 6.73 -0.45
CA GLN A 70 0.27 7.90 -0.44
C GLN A 70 1.72 7.48 -0.69
N VAL A 71 2.28 7.88 -1.82
CA VAL A 71 3.68 7.60 -2.19
C VAL A 71 4.36 8.91 -2.53
N ASP A 72 5.33 9.27 -1.71
CA ASP A 72 6.18 10.44 -1.88
C ASP A 72 7.62 10.02 -2.19
N PHE A 73 8.37 10.89 -2.87
CA PHE A 73 9.78 10.67 -3.18
C PHE A 73 10.61 11.78 -2.54
N LEU A 74 11.72 11.43 -1.89
CA LEU A 74 12.59 12.41 -1.23
C LEU A 74 14.05 12.10 -1.45
N ARG A 75 14.83 13.13 -1.79
CA ARG A 75 16.28 13.01 -1.94
C ARG A 75 16.94 12.67 -0.60
N ALA A 76 17.93 11.78 -0.63
CA ALA A 76 18.59 11.23 0.55
C ALA A 76 19.19 12.31 1.47
N ASP A 77 19.74 13.39 0.90
CA ASP A 77 20.31 14.54 1.63
C ASP A 77 19.24 15.37 2.38
N LEU A 78 17.97 15.27 1.98
CA LEU A 78 16.87 15.96 2.63
C LEU A 78 16.17 15.10 3.70
N LEU A 79 16.40 13.79 3.72
CA LEU A 79 15.70 12.84 4.59
C LEU A 79 15.84 13.20 6.06
N LYS A 80 17.06 13.48 6.52
CA LYS A 80 17.33 13.82 7.92
C LYS A 80 16.58 15.08 8.35
N LYS A 81 16.54 16.09 7.48
CA LYS A 81 15.79 17.32 7.73
C LYS A 81 14.29 17.05 7.80
N TYR A 82 13.75 16.26 6.87
CA TYR A 82 12.34 15.87 6.86
C TYR A 82 11.96 15.15 8.16
N LEU A 83 12.73 14.16 8.59
CA LEU A 83 12.45 13.42 9.83
C LEU A 83 12.52 14.30 11.08
N ASN A 84 13.36 15.34 11.08
CA ASN A 84 13.46 16.29 12.19
C ASN A 84 12.32 17.31 12.25
N MET A 85 11.58 17.54 11.15
CA MET A 85 10.47 18.48 11.10
C MET A 85 9.17 17.93 11.70
N GLY A 86 9.17 16.65 12.09
CA GLY A 86 7.96 15.91 12.42
C GLY A 86 7.35 15.28 11.17
N TYR A 87 7.08 13.98 11.26
CA TYR A 87 6.54 13.17 10.17
C TYR A 87 5.37 12.35 10.68
N ASN A 88 4.57 11.81 9.74
CA ASN A 88 3.53 10.84 10.07
C ASN A 88 4.18 9.61 10.73
N PRO A 89 3.84 9.25 11.99
CA PRO A 89 4.43 8.09 12.66
C PRO A 89 4.15 6.75 11.95
N LEU A 90 3.12 6.69 11.09
CA LEU A 90 2.80 5.56 10.22
C LEU A 90 3.49 5.67 8.85
N ILE A 91 4.80 5.92 8.84
CA ILE A 91 5.59 6.04 7.61
C ILE A 91 6.43 4.79 7.33
N VAL A 92 6.45 4.39 6.06
CA VAL A 92 7.32 3.35 5.51
C VAL A 92 8.37 3.99 4.61
N LEU A 93 9.64 3.93 5.03
CA LEU A 93 10.78 4.38 4.24
C LEU A 93 11.27 3.26 3.33
N TRP A 94 11.37 3.56 2.04
CA TRP A 94 11.90 2.65 1.04
C TRP A 94 13.27 3.13 0.57
N SER A 95 14.21 2.19 0.40
CA SER A 95 15.56 2.49 -0.07
C SER A 95 16.06 1.46 -1.07
N THR A 96 17.02 1.89 -1.88
CA THR A 96 17.80 1.03 -2.79
C THR A 96 19.15 0.71 -2.17
N ASP A 97 19.96 -0.07 -2.88
CA ASP A 97 21.34 -0.37 -2.50
C ASP A 97 22.19 0.91 -2.33
N GLU A 98 21.93 2.00 -3.07
CA GLU A 98 22.69 3.24 -2.90
C GLU A 98 22.15 4.19 -1.83
N THR A 99 20.89 4.06 -1.41
CA THR A 99 20.28 4.98 -0.43
C THR A 99 20.14 4.39 0.96
N VAL A 100 20.31 3.08 1.12
CA VAL A 100 20.11 2.38 2.40
C VAL A 100 20.97 2.93 3.54
N ASP A 101 22.26 3.24 3.30
CA ASP A 101 23.14 3.81 4.33
C ASP A 101 22.67 5.19 4.81
N TYR A 102 22.17 6.02 3.89
CA TYR A 102 21.60 7.32 4.22
C TYR A 102 20.33 7.19 5.07
N VAL A 103 19.49 6.20 4.75
CA VAL A 103 18.28 5.93 5.54
C VAL A 103 18.65 5.45 6.93
N GLU A 104 19.58 4.50 7.06
CA GLU A 104 20.02 3.96 8.35
C GLU A 104 20.61 5.06 9.25
N ASP A 105 21.48 5.95 8.71
CA ASP A 105 21.97 7.11 9.46
C ASP A 105 20.83 8.02 9.91
N ALA A 106 19.90 8.35 9.00
CA ALA A 106 18.82 9.29 9.28
C ALA A 106 17.85 8.77 10.36
N ILE A 107 17.51 7.47 10.35
CA ILE A 107 16.60 6.87 11.34
C ILE A 107 17.28 6.48 12.65
N SER A 108 18.62 6.40 12.69
CA SER A 108 19.34 5.97 13.90
C SER A 108 19.06 6.86 15.12
N LYS A 109 18.75 8.14 14.88
CA LYS A 109 18.54 9.18 15.91
C LYS A 109 17.08 9.60 16.08
N THR A 110 16.14 8.98 15.37
CA THR A 110 14.72 9.34 15.54
C THR A 110 14.15 8.71 16.79
N LEU A 111 13.31 9.48 17.50
CA LEU A 111 12.64 9.02 18.72
C LEU A 111 11.69 7.85 18.42
N LEU A 112 10.90 7.99 17.36
CA LEU A 112 9.96 6.97 16.90
C LEU A 112 10.41 6.38 15.57
N LYS A 113 11.14 5.26 15.60
CA LYS A 113 11.72 4.69 14.38
C LYS A 113 10.67 4.37 13.30
N PRO A 114 10.78 4.97 12.10
CA PRO A 114 10.03 4.57 10.92
C PRO A 114 10.18 3.08 10.60
N LEU A 115 9.21 2.52 9.87
CA LEU A 115 9.44 1.22 9.23
C LEU A 115 10.38 1.45 8.04
N HIS A 116 11.47 0.69 7.97
CA HIS A 116 12.44 0.78 6.87
C HIS A 116 12.48 -0.54 6.11
N ILE A 117 12.28 -0.46 4.79
CA ILE A 117 12.35 -1.57 3.86
C ILE A 117 13.34 -1.21 2.75
N THR A 118 14.18 -2.18 2.37
CA THR A 118 15.19 -1.99 1.35
C THR A 118 15.19 -3.09 0.30
N VAL A 119 15.66 -2.78 -0.89
CA VAL A 119 15.94 -3.79 -1.92
C VAL A 119 17.17 -4.63 -1.56
N SER A 120 18.09 -4.08 -0.76
CA SER A 120 19.29 -4.78 -0.29
C SER A 120 18.97 -5.97 0.60
N LYS A 121 19.88 -6.95 0.65
CA LYS A 121 19.88 -7.97 1.72
C LYS A 121 20.89 -7.56 2.79
N ARG A 122 20.44 -6.77 3.76
CA ARG A 122 21.27 -6.30 4.88
C ARG A 122 20.77 -6.86 6.21
N LYS A 123 21.72 -7.16 7.11
CA LYS A 123 21.40 -7.67 8.44
C LYS A 123 20.72 -6.58 9.26
N GLY A 124 19.52 -6.86 9.76
CA GLY A 124 18.78 -5.94 10.64
C GLY A 124 17.87 -4.95 9.91
N VAL A 125 17.81 -5.00 8.57
CA VAL A 125 16.86 -4.23 7.75
C VAL A 125 16.00 -5.20 6.97
N THR A 126 14.69 -4.94 6.92
CA THR A 126 13.75 -5.80 6.17
C THR A 126 14.03 -5.68 4.67
N SER A 127 14.34 -6.81 4.04
CA SER A 127 14.51 -6.87 2.59
C SER A 127 13.18 -7.03 1.87
N ILE A 128 13.04 -6.42 0.70
CA ILE A 128 11.86 -6.55 -0.16
C ILE A 128 11.59 -8.01 -0.56
N THR A 129 12.64 -8.84 -0.62
CA THR A 129 12.51 -10.26 -0.98
C THR A 129 11.92 -11.12 0.13
N GLU A 130 11.82 -10.58 1.34
CA GLU A 130 11.23 -11.25 2.51
C GLU A 130 9.76 -10.88 2.68
N LEU A 131 9.20 -10.03 1.80
CA LEU A 131 7.84 -9.56 1.92
C LEU A 131 6.86 -10.56 1.31
N ASP A 132 5.95 -11.01 2.15
CA ASP A 132 4.67 -11.59 1.79
C ASP A 132 3.55 -10.91 2.61
N GLU A 133 2.29 -11.30 2.36
CA GLU A 133 1.14 -10.71 3.07
C GLU A 133 1.25 -10.86 4.60
N GLU A 134 1.78 -11.98 5.10
CA GLU A 134 1.90 -12.23 6.54
C GLU A 134 2.96 -11.32 7.17
N VAL A 135 4.13 -11.22 6.52
CA VAL A 135 5.22 -10.35 6.95
C VAL A 135 4.79 -8.89 6.91
N VAL A 136 4.15 -8.44 5.83
CA VAL A 136 3.62 -7.08 5.73
C VAL A 136 2.64 -6.79 6.87
N ASN A 137 1.68 -7.68 7.13
CA ASN A 137 0.72 -7.50 8.22
C ASN A 137 1.41 -7.38 9.60
N LYS A 138 2.45 -8.18 9.86
CA LYS A 138 3.24 -8.09 11.10
C LYS A 138 3.99 -6.76 11.21
N LEU A 139 4.61 -6.31 10.11
CA LEU A 139 5.35 -5.05 10.09
C LEU A 139 4.42 -3.85 10.33
N ILE A 140 3.24 -3.85 9.70
CA ILE A 140 2.25 -2.80 9.87
C ILE A 140 1.64 -2.80 11.27
N ASP A 141 1.33 -3.96 11.85
CA ASP A 141 0.89 -4.03 13.25
C ASP A 141 1.96 -3.47 14.22
N GLY A 142 3.23 -3.82 14.00
CA GLY A 142 4.33 -3.29 14.78
C GLY A 142 4.51 -1.77 14.63
N LEU A 143 4.34 -1.24 13.40
CA LEU A 143 4.38 0.19 13.12
C LEU A 143 3.21 0.92 13.82
N PHE A 144 2.01 0.35 13.73
CA PHE A 144 0.81 0.90 14.35
C PHE A 144 0.91 0.90 15.88
N GLY A 145 1.41 -0.18 16.48
CA GLY A 145 1.65 -0.24 17.92
C GLY A 145 2.65 0.82 18.41
N ARG A 146 3.73 1.06 17.65
CA ARG A 146 4.67 2.15 17.96
C ARG A 146 4.00 3.52 17.87
N ALA A 147 3.26 3.79 16.79
CA ALA A 147 2.54 5.05 16.64
C ALA A 147 1.50 5.27 17.76
N ALA A 148 0.72 4.24 18.10
CA ALA A 148 -0.25 4.25 19.20
C ALA A 148 0.40 4.52 20.57
N SER A 149 1.61 4.02 20.82
CA SER A 149 2.30 4.28 22.10
C SER A 149 2.65 5.76 22.31
N ALA A 150 2.72 6.54 21.23
CA ALA A 150 3.05 7.98 21.27
C ALA A 150 1.83 8.89 21.07
N ASP A 151 0.66 8.34 20.68
CA ASP A 151 -0.55 9.11 20.38
C ASP A 151 -1.79 8.44 20.99
N SER A 152 -2.44 9.14 21.92
CA SER A 152 -3.58 8.60 22.67
C SER A 152 -4.81 8.31 21.81
N GLU A 153 -5.02 9.06 20.73
CA GLU A 153 -6.16 8.84 19.83
C GLU A 153 -5.93 7.61 18.96
N LEU A 154 -4.71 7.44 18.43
CA LEU A 154 -4.32 6.20 17.74
C LEU A 154 -4.39 4.99 18.67
N ASN A 155 -4.02 5.15 19.93
CA ASN A 155 -4.14 4.08 20.93
C ASN A 155 -5.60 3.68 21.16
N LYS A 156 -6.50 4.65 21.38
CA LYS A 156 -7.94 4.38 21.50
C LYS A 156 -8.48 3.66 20.28
N PHE A 157 -8.08 4.10 19.08
CA PHE A 157 -8.50 3.47 17.84
C PHE A 157 -8.01 2.03 17.73
N ARG A 158 -6.75 1.75 18.04
CA ARG A 158 -6.19 0.40 18.05
C ARG A 158 -6.88 -0.51 19.06
N VAL A 159 -7.09 -0.04 20.29
CA VAL A 159 -7.81 -0.78 21.34
C VAL A 159 -9.24 -1.07 20.90
N PHE A 160 -9.92 -0.13 20.24
CA PHE A 160 -11.24 -0.35 19.67
C PHE A 160 -11.21 -1.49 18.64
N LEU A 161 -10.28 -1.47 17.68
CA LEU A 161 -10.15 -2.53 16.67
C LEU A 161 -9.90 -3.90 17.32
N GLU A 162 -9.00 -3.98 18.30
CA GLU A 162 -8.72 -5.20 19.04
C GLU A 162 -9.95 -5.70 19.83
N SER A 163 -10.71 -4.79 20.44
CA SER A 163 -11.91 -5.12 21.24
C SER A 163 -13.07 -5.71 20.41
N GLN A 164 -13.15 -5.37 19.13
CA GLN A 164 -14.16 -5.89 18.21
C GLN A 164 -13.85 -7.34 17.76
N GLY A 165 -12.77 -7.95 18.27
CA GLY A 165 -12.42 -9.32 17.94
C GLY A 165 -11.95 -9.49 16.49
N PHE A 166 -11.59 -8.39 15.82
CA PHE A 166 -11.01 -8.41 14.49
C PHE A 166 -9.72 -9.24 14.50
N ARG A 167 -9.76 -10.44 13.91
CA ARG A 167 -8.59 -11.29 13.74
C ARG A 167 -7.84 -10.87 12.49
N LYS A 168 -6.50 -10.79 12.59
CA LYS A 168 -5.59 -10.57 11.45
C LYS A 168 -6.02 -11.49 10.30
N ARG A 169 -6.34 -10.89 9.15
CA ARG A 169 -7.00 -11.50 7.98
C ARG A 169 -6.89 -13.03 7.89
N GLU A 170 -8.00 -13.73 8.05
CA GLU A 170 -8.26 -14.92 7.24
C GLU A 170 -8.80 -14.44 5.89
N ASN A 171 -7.95 -14.53 4.88
CA ASN A 171 -8.25 -14.43 3.45
C ASN A 171 -9.77 -14.56 3.09
N VAL A 172 -10.54 -13.47 3.13
CA VAL A 172 -11.89 -13.45 2.52
C VAL A 172 -11.67 -13.32 1.02
N ARG A 173 -11.48 -14.47 0.40
CA ARG A 173 -11.23 -14.59 -1.03
C ARG A 173 -12.55 -14.39 -1.76
N LEU A 174 -12.91 -13.15 -2.07
CA LEU A 174 -13.97 -12.87 -3.04
C LEU A 174 -13.49 -13.42 -4.39
N ARG A 175 -13.92 -14.63 -4.75
CA ARG A 175 -13.50 -15.30 -5.98
C ARG A 175 -14.42 -14.88 -7.12
N LEU A 176 -13.87 -14.13 -8.07
CA LEU A 176 -14.61 -13.66 -9.24
C LEU A 176 -13.98 -14.20 -10.52
N ASN A 177 -14.82 -14.49 -11.51
CA ASN A 177 -14.37 -14.75 -12.87
C ASN A 177 -14.58 -13.47 -13.68
N ALA A 178 -13.51 -12.93 -14.27
CA ALA A 178 -13.58 -11.73 -15.10
C ALA A 178 -13.20 -12.05 -16.54
N LYS A 179 -13.86 -11.36 -17.48
CA LYS A 179 -13.43 -11.33 -18.88
C LYS A 179 -12.32 -10.29 -19.02
N GLY A 180 -11.12 -10.72 -19.37
CA GLY A 180 -9.93 -9.86 -19.49
C GLY A 180 -9.88 -9.16 -20.84
N HIS A 181 -9.91 -7.82 -20.79
CA HIS A 181 -9.71 -6.92 -21.93
C HIS A 181 -9.38 -5.53 -21.38
N ASN A 182 -8.74 -4.67 -22.18
CA ASN A 182 -8.35 -3.31 -21.75
C ASN A 182 -9.54 -2.48 -21.21
N CYS A 183 -10.77 -2.77 -21.68
CA CYS A 183 -11.98 -2.07 -21.22
C CYS A 183 -12.51 -2.57 -19.87
N THR A 184 -12.11 -3.75 -19.41
CA THR A 184 -12.53 -4.32 -18.12
C THR A 184 -11.45 -4.22 -17.05
N GLU A 185 -10.21 -3.90 -17.43
CA GLU A 185 -9.02 -3.88 -16.56
C GLU A 185 -9.19 -2.94 -15.35
N ALA A 186 -9.62 -1.70 -15.57
CA ALA A 186 -9.86 -0.76 -14.48
C ALA A 186 -10.89 -1.27 -13.44
N LEU A 187 -11.92 -2.00 -13.88
CA LEU A 187 -12.94 -2.56 -12.99
C LEU A 187 -12.40 -3.79 -12.22
N ILE A 188 -11.55 -4.59 -12.87
CA ILE A 188 -10.83 -5.70 -12.25
C ILE A 188 -9.90 -5.15 -11.15
N GLU A 189 -9.15 -4.08 -11.43
CA GLU A 189 -8.26 -3.44 -10.47
C GLU A 189 -8.98 -2.93 -9.22
N VAL A 190 -10.16 -2.32 -9.37
CA VAL A 190 -11.00 -1.90 -8.23
C VAL A 190 -11.36 -3.10 -7.34
N LEU A 191 -11.79 -4.20 -7.95
CA LEU A 191 -12.16 -5.42 -7.22
C LEU A 191 -10.94 -6.09 -6.56
N VAL A 192 -9.77 -6.10 -7.23
CA VAL A 192 -8.51 -6.55 -6.63
C VAL A 192 -8.12 -5.67 -5.44
N ASN A 193 -8.29 -4.35 -5.54
CA ASN A 193 -8.05 -3.42 -4.44
C ASN A 193 -8.99 -3.64 -3.24
N TYR A 194 -10.18 -4.22 -3.47
CA TYR A 194 -11.09 -4.71 -2.43
C TYR A 194 -10.72 -6.11 -1.90
N GLY A 195 -9.62 -6.70 -2.35
CA GLY A 195 -9.14 -8.01 -1.91
C GLY A 195 -9.73 -9.20 -2.69
N ALA A 196 -10.34 -8.96 -3.86
CA ALA A 196 -10.88 -10.05 -4.67
C ALA A 196 -9.78 -10.88 -5.35
N GLN A 197 -9.94 -12.21 -5.32
CA GLN A 197 -9.18 -13.12 -6.18
C GLN A 197 -9.89 -13.26 -7.52
N ILE A 198 -9.32 -12.68 -8.57
CA ILE A 198 -9.94 -12.64 -9.88
C ILE A 198 -9.27 -13.63 -10.81
N LYS A 199 -10.04 -14.61 -11.30
CA LYS A 199 -9.63 -15.47 -12.40
C LYS A 199 -9.99 -14.79 -13.71
N VAL A 200 -8.99 -14.39 -14.48
CA VAL A 200 -9.17 -13.67 -15.74
C VAL A 200 -9.18 -14.66 -16.91
N LYS A 201 -10.19 -14.56 -17.77
CA LYS A 201 -10.27 -15.27 -19.05
C LYS A 201 -10.30 -14.25 -20.18
N GLY A 202 -9.38 -14.33 -21.13
CA GLY A 202 -9.34 -13.42 -22.27
C GLY A 202 -10.61 -13.47 -23.12
N ILE A 203 -11.04 -12.31 -23.61
CA ILE A 203 -12.08 -12.20 -24.64
C ILE A 203 -11.46 -12.61 -25.98
N LYS A 204 -12.15 -13.48 -26.73
CA LYS A 204 -11.67 -13.87 -28.06
C LYS A 204 -11.90 -12.73 -29.04
N PRO A 205 -10.97 -12.48 -29.99
CA PRO A 205 -11.20 -11.51 -31.06
C PRO A 205 -12.51 -11.82 -31.80
N SER A 206 -13.41 -10.84 -31.90
CA SER A 206 -14.71 -10.99 -32.57
C SER A 206 -15.14 -9.65 -33.15
N GLY A 207 -15.96 -9.67 -34.21
CA GLY A 207 -16.58 -8.46 -34.77
C GLY A 207 -17.71 -7.87 -33.89
N SER A 208 -18.03 -8.50 -32.77
CA SER A 208 -19.08 -8.09 -31.84
C SER A 208 -18.50 -7.55 -30.52
N THR A 209 -19.09 -6.47 -30.02
CA THR A 209 -18.75 -5.85 -28.73
C THR A 209 -19.51 -6.45 -27.55
N THR A 210 -20.44 -7.39 -27.77
CA THR A 210 -21.32 -7.94 -26.73
C THR A 210 -20.55 -8.59 -25.57
N GLU A 211 -19.47 -9.32 -25.85
CA GLU A 211 -18.66 -9.92 -24.79
C GLU A 211 -17.94 -8.87 -23.92
N HIS A 212 -17.57 -7.74 -24.51
CA HIS A 212 -16.91 -6.62 -23.83
C HIS A 212 -17.91 -5.90 -22.91
N ILE A 213 -19.08 -5.54 -23.44
CA ILE A 213 -20.14 -4.85 -22.69
C ILE A 213 -20.63 -5.73 -21.54
N SER A 214 -20.92 -7.01 -21.79
CA SER A 214 -21.33 -7.95 -20.73
C SER A 214 -20.27 -8.12 -19.65
N GLY A 215 -18.98 -8.12 -20.02
CA GLY A 215 -17.87 -8.15 -19.07
C GLY A 215 -17.84 -6.93 -18.15
N MET A 216 -17.99 -5.72 -18.72
CA MET A 216 -18.05 -4.48 -17.94
C MET A 216 -19.26 -4.43 -17.01
N LEU A 217 -20.46 -4.74 -17.53
CA LEU A 217 -21.70 -4.71 -16.74
C LEU A 217 -21.66 -5.68 -15.56
N HIS A 218 -21.11 -6.89 -15.76
CA HIS A 218 -20.93 -7.86 -14.68
C HIS A 218 -20.00 -7.33 -13.58
N LEU A 219 -18.85 -6.74 -13.94
CA LEU A 219 -17.91 -6.19 -12.96
C LEU A 219 -18.48 -4.95 -12.25
N MET A 220 -19.19 -4.08 -12.96
CA MET A 220 -19.89 -2.93 -12.38
C MET A 220 -20.95 -3.37 -11.38
N ALA A 221 -21.72 -4.43 -11.69
CA ALA A 221 -22.71 -4.98 -10.77
C ALA A 221 -22.07 -5.54 -9.49
N GLU A 222 -20.93 -6.23 -9.60
CA GLU A 222 -20.20 -6.70 -8.41
C GLU A 222 -19.64 -5.55 -7.56
N ILE A 223 -19.09 -4.50 -8.19
CA ILE A 223 -18.65 -3.29 -7.47
C ILE A 223 -19.85 -2.63 -6.78
N GLY A 224 -20.96 -2.45 -7.50
CA GLY A 224 -22.19 -1.87 -6.96
C GLY A 224 -22.73 -2.66 -5.77
N ARG A 225 -22.80 -4.00 -5.88
CA ARG A 225 -23.22 -4.89 -4.79
C ARG A 225 -22.34 -4.74 -3.55
N LEU A 226 -21.02 -4.67 -3.74
CA LEU A 226 -20.07 -4.47 -2.65
C LEU A 226 -20.23 -3.10 -1.97
N GLN A 227 -20.54 -2.06 -2.75
CA GLN A 227 -20.82 -0.71 -2.25
C GLN A 227 -22.19 -0.60 -1.57
N GLU A 228 -23.22 -1.27 -2.06
CA GLU A 228 -24.56 -1.26 -1.44
C GLU A 228 -24.56 -2.01 -0.11
N LEU A 229 -23.93 -3.18 -0.03
CA LEU A 229 -23.69 -3.87 1.25
C LEU A 229 -22.98 -2.95 2.25
N SER A 230 -22.07 -2.12 1.74
CA SER A 230 -21.37 -1.11 2.53
C SER A 230 -22.31 -0.06 3.14
N ALA A 231 -23.31 0.42 2.39
CA ALA A 231 -24.22 1.51 2.75
C ALA A 231 -25.43 1.10 3.62
N THR A 232 -26.02 -0.08 3.41
CA THR A 232 -27.32 -0.46 4.02
C THR A 232 -27.26 -0.77 5.53
N ARG A 233 -26.07 -0.76 6.15
CA ARG A 233 -25.89 -1.01 7.60
C ARG A 233 -25.43 0.20 8.41
N LEU A 234 -25.31 1.39 7.80
CA LEU A 234 -25.02 2.65 8.51
C LEU A 234 -26.30 3.36 9.01
N LEU A 235 -27.48 2.78 8.78
CA LEU A 235 -28.79 3.35 9.12
C LEU A 235 -29.58 2.55 10.18
N ASN A 236 -28.96 1.54 10.81
CA ASN A 236 -29.56 0.78 11.92
C ASN A 236 -28.63 0.79 13.13
#